data_AF-A0A3N1XYR9-F1
#
_entry.id   AF-A0A3N1XYR9-F1
#
_cell.length_a   1.000
_cell.length_b   1.000
_cell.length_c   1.000
_cell.angle_alpha   90.00
_cell.angle_beta   90.00
_cell.angle_gamma   90.00
#
_symmetry.space_group_name_H-M   'P 1'
#
loop_
_entity.id
_entity.type
_entity.pdbx_description
1 polymer ?
#
loop_
_entity_poly.entity_id
_entity_poly.type
_entity_poly.pdbx_seq_one_letter_code
_entity_poly.pdbx_strand_id
1 'polypeptide(L)'
;MSPKFKKRYYTISFFILFFACFSMFGVYMLIKSKDTDHLDLKFTDRIAFYINEDESVSIGEYLLYAASITQSTQKDYGKDVWNENVTLDDGSRVTFEDYMKRQIIEQIRMTKSLCLKANSYGISLTKEEEKTISSDAQRYLNSISKYNVGDVGIDLSTVLKVYQENAVSEKVYTHILKSYKRTGNMDEESYGKMKLEYFQDQYENISKEFSKNWDYSTYVNHALLSTLSLEGNAKIDTKGDNEDD
;
A
#
# COMPACT_ATOMS: atom_id res chain seq x y z
N MET A 1 43.41 -1.90 -6.99
CA MET A 1 43.16 -3.03 -6.06
C MET A 1 41.76 -2.83 -5.48
N SER A 2 40.75 -3.51 -6.04
CA SER A 2 39.33 -3.32 -5.69
C SER A 2 38.94 -4.13 -4.45
N PRO A 3 38.23 -3.55 -3.46
CA PRO A 3 37.62 -4.34 -2.42
C PRO A 3 36.31 -4.98 -2.91
N LYS A 4 36.17 -6.26 -2.60
CA LYS A 4 35.10 -7.18 -3.00
C LYS A 4 33.76 -6.80 -2.38
N PHE A 5 32.75 -6.56 -3.22
CA PHE A 5 31.34 -6.45 -2.82
C PHE A 5 30.85 -7.79 -2.26
N LYS A 6 30.53 -7.84 -0.95
CA LYS A 6 29.72 -8.90 -0.36
C LYS A 6 28.25 -8.48 -0.42
N LYS A 7 27.47 -9.11 -1.30
CA LYS A 7 26.00 -9.08 -1.29
C LYS A 7 25.50 -9.67 0.04
N ARG A 8 24.72 -8.90 0.80
CA ARG A 8 23.92 -9.39 1.93
C ARG A 8 22.48 -8.89 1.71
N TYR A 9 21.56 -9.83 1.84
CA TYR A 9 20.21 -9.82 1.26
C TYR A 9 19.21 -8.96 2.02
N TYR A 10 18.22 -8.50 1.25
CA TYR A 10 16.98 -7.79 1.59
C TYR A 10 16.36 -8.17 2.93
N THR A 11 16.42 -7.26 3.89
CA THR A 11 15.58 -7.27 5.09
C THR A 11 14.75 -5.99 5.06
N ILE A 12 13.44 -6.13 4.83
CA ILE A 12 12.40 -5.19 5.27
C ILE A 12 12.76 -3.71 5.02
N SER A 13 13.20 -3.40 3.80
CA SER A 13 13.55 -2.04 3.38
C SER A 13 12.85 -1.66 2.07
N PHE A 14 11.76 -2.39 1.74
CA PHE A 14 11.04 -2.23 0.47
C PHE A 14 9.79 -1.36 0.57
N PHE A 15 9.29 -1.08 1.78
CA PHE A 15 8.25 -0.07 2.01
C PHE A 15 8.72 1.37 1.70
N ILE A 16 10.04 1.62 1.77
CA ILE A 16 10.64 2.95 1.55
C ILE A 16 10.75 3.28 0.06
N LEU A 17 10.95 2.29 -0.82
CA LEU A 17 11.12 2.55 -2.26
C LEU A 17 9.81 2.93 -2.97
N PHE A 18 8.66 2.62 -2.35
CA PHE A 18 7.36 3.02 -2.85
C PHE A 18 7.04 4.50 -2.55
N PHE A 19 7.60 5.06 -1.48
CA PHE A 19 7.38 6.45 -1.07
C PHE A 19 8.03 7.47 -2.02
N ALA A 20 9.18 7.14 -2.63
CA ALA A 20 9.83 7.99 -3.61
C ALA A 20 9.08 8.07 -4.96
N CYS A 21 8.22 7.08 -5.26
CA CYS A 21 7.27 7.20 -6.36
C CYS A 21 6.04 8.03 -5.96
N PHE A 22 5.64 8.08 -4.68
CA PHE A 22 4.48 8.85 -4.21
C PHE A 22 4.63 10.37 -4.36
N SER A 23 5.84 10.93 -4.30
CA SER A 23 6.04 12.36 -4.63
C SER A 23 5.82 12.67 -6.12
N MET A 24 5.79 11.67 -7.01
CA MET A 24 5.38 11.79 -8.42
C MET A 24 4.01 11.15 -8.74
N PHE A 25 3.50 10.25 -7.89
CA PHE A 25 2.16 9.64 -7.99
C PHE A 25 1.05 10.55 -7.42
N GLY A 26 1.41 11.50 -6.56
CA GLY A 26 0.47 12.29 -5.75
C GLY A 26 -0.44 13.29 -6.48
N VAL A 27 -0.54 13.25 -7.82
CA VAL A 27 -1.28 14.29 -8.58
C VAL A 27 -2.22 13.73 -9.68
N TYR A 28 -2.30 12.42 -9.96
CA TYR A 28 -3.10 11.95 -11.13
C TYR A 28 -4.29 11.00 -10.88
N MET A 29 -4.75 10.83 -9.64
CA MET A 29 -6.13 10.33 -9.45
C MET A 29 -6.92 11.26 -8.53
N LEU A 30 -7.25 12.44 -9.08
CA LEU A 30 -8.41 13.18 -8.61
C LEU A 30 -9.66 12.37 -8.94
N ILE A 31 -10.19 11.80 -7.86
CA ILE A 31 -11.48 11.13 -7.73
C ILE A 31 -12.55 12.01 -8.39
N LYS A 32 -12.99 11.63 -9.57
CA LYS A 32 -14.18 12.21 -10.18
C LYS A 32 -15.38 11.44 -9.65
N SER A 33 -16.13 12.04 -8.72
CA SER A 33 -17.38 11.44 -8.28
C SER A 33 -18.30 11.26 -9.48
N LYS A 34 -18.74 10.03 -9.70
CA LYS A 34 -19.83 9.74 -10.61
C LYS A 34 -21.07 9.53 -9.76
N ASP A 35 -22.15 10.23 -10.11
CA ASP A 35 -23.49 9.83 -9.68
C ASP A 35 -23.66 8.36 -10.09
N THR A 36 -23.57 7.49 -9.10
CA THR A 36 -23.72 6.06 -9.25
C THR A 36 -24.98 5.71 -8.49
N ASP A 37 -25.93 5.05 -9.18
CA ASP A 37 -27.14 4.52 -8.56
C ASP A 37 -26.79 3.85 -7.22
N HIS A 38 -27.59 4.11 -6.18
CA HIS A 38 -27.32 3.71 -4.79
C HIS A 38 -26.83 2.25 -4.66
N LEU A 39 -25.51 2.06 -4.64
CA LEU A 39 -24.87 0.80 -4.30
C LEU A 39 -25.06 0.53 -2.81
N ASP A 40 -25.76 -0.55 -2.45
CA ASP A 40 -25.98 -0.98 -1.07
C ASP A 40 -24.76 -1.77 -0.53
N LEU A 41 -23.60 -1.12 -0.45
CA LEU A 41 -22.41 -1.69 0.19
C LEU A 41 -22.63 -1.74 1.70
N LYS A 42 -22.52 -2.94 2.28
CA LYS A 42 -22.79 -3.17 3.71
C LYS A 42 -21.51 -3.06 4.52
N PHE A 43 -21.26 -1.90 5.10
CA PHE A 43 -20.15 -1.71 6.02
C PHE A 43 -20.41 -2.36 7.37
N THR A 44 -19.37 -3.01 7.91
CA THR A 44 -19.29 -3.50 9.29
C THR A 44 -18.09 -2.84 9.98
N ASP A 45 -17.93 -3.03 11.28
CA ASP A 45 -16.75 -2.60 12.04
C ASP A 45 -15.46 -3.34 11.64
N ARG A 46 -15.56 -4.39 10.82
CA ARG A 46 -14.44 -5.17 10.30
C ARG A 46 -14.01 -4.79 8.88
N ILE A 47 -14.80 -4.00 8.16
CA ILE A 47 -14.55 -3.65 6.76
C ILE A 47 -14.10 -2.20 6.66
N ALA A 48 -12.87 -1.99 6.18
CA ALA A 48 -12.30 -0.66 5.96
C ALA A 48 -12.83 -0.02 4.68
N PHE A 49 -12.84 -0.77 3.57
CA PHE A 49 -13.35 -0.31 2.29
C PHE A 49 -13.56 -1.49 1.33
N TYR A 50 -14.24 -1.25 0.23
CA TYR A 50 -14.46 -2.21 -0.85
C TYR A 50 -13.55 -1.90 -2.04
N ILE A 51 -13.02 -2.93 -2.71
CA ILE A 51 -12.30 -2.82 -4.00
C ILE A 51 -13.30 -2.78 -5.15
N ASN A 52 -14.33 -3.63 -5.06
CA ASN A 52 -15.50 -3.72 -5.93
C ASN A 52 -16.66 -4.31 -5.10
N GLU A 53 -17.77 -4.66 -5.74
CA GLU A 53 -18.97 -5.18 -5.06
C GLU A 53 -18.74 -6.54 -4.36
N ASP A 54 -17.77 -7.33 -4.81
CA ASP A 54 -17.50 -8.69 -4.35
C ASP A 54 -16.26 -8.79 -3.43
N GLU A 55 -15.38 -7.80 -3.46
CA GLU A 55 -14.11 -7.81 -2.75
C GLU A 55 -13.99 -6.64 -1.78
N SER A 56 -13.79 -6.97 -0.50
CA SER A 56 -13.58 -6.01 0.58
C SER A 56 -12.20 -6.11 1.20
N VAL A 57 -11.73 -5.01 1.79
CA VAL A 57 -10.52 -4.94 2.60
C VAL A 57 -10.90 -4.82 4.07
N SER A 58 -10.37 -5.73 4.88
CA SER A 58 -10.61 -5.71 6.32
C SER A 58 -9.85 -4.58 7.01
N ILE A 59 -10.32 -4.19 8.20
CA ILE A 59 -9.60 -3.23 9.06
C ILE A 59 -8.21 -3.74 9.44
N GLY A 60 -8.04 -5.05 9.64
CA GLY A 60 -6.74 -5.67 9.90
C GLY A 60 -5.76 -5.52 8.74
N GLU A 61 -6.21 -5.76 7.50
CA GLU A 61 -5.41 -5.52 6.29
C GLU A 61 -5.00 -4.05 6.19
N TYR A 62 -5.94 -3.11 6.37
CA TYR A 62 -5.65 -1.68 6.35
C TYR A 62 -4.59 -1.28 7.40
N LEU A 63 -4.74 -1.78 8.62
CA LEU A 63 -3.83 -1.46 9.73
C LEU A 63 -2.41 -2.01 9.52
N LEU A 64 -2.24 -3.12 8.79
CA LEU A 64 -0.91 -3.64 8.44
C LEU A 64 -0.16 -2.65 7.53
N TYR A 65 -0.83 -2.07 6.54
CA TYR A 65 -0.24 -1.02 5.69
C TYR A 65 0.01 0.26 6.49
N ALA A 66 -0.97 0.67 7.30
CA ALA A 66 -0.87 1.87 8.13
C ALA A 66 0.32 1.79 9.11
N ALA A 67 0.55 0.64 9.75
CA ALA A 67 1.64 0.45 10.70
C ALA A 67 3.02 0.70 10.06
N SER A 68 3.25 0.19 8.84
CA SER A 68 4.50 0.42 8.12
C SER A 68 4.69 1.89 7.75
N ILE A 69 3.64 2.54 7.25
CA ILE A 69 3.68 3.96 6.85
C ILE A 69 3.89 4.86 8.07
N THR A 70 3.14 4.63 9.15
CA THR A 70 3.28 5.39 10.39
C THR A 70 4.70 5.27 10.94
N GLN A 71 5.27 4.06 10.96
CA GLN A 71 6.62 3.84 11.44
C GLN A 71 7.66 4.60 10.61
N SER A 72 7.61 4.54 9.27
CA SER A 72 8.55 5.27 8.42
C SER A 72 8.39 6.77 8.54
N THR A 73 7.15 7.27 8.49
CA THR A 73 6.87 8.70 8.54
C THR A 73 7.33 9.32 9.86
N GLN A 74 7.01 8.71 11.00
CA GLN A 74 7.41 9.25 12.30
C GLN A 74 8.92 9.18 12.52
N LYS A 75 9.59 8.17 11.95
CA LYS A 75 11.04 8.07 11.98
C LYS A 75 11.70 9.24 11.23
N ASP A 76 11.15 9.61 10.08
CA ASP A 76 11.76 10.59 9.19
C ASP A 76 11.36 12.04 9.53
N TYR A 77 10.13 12.26 10.03
CA TYR A 77 9.54 13.60 10.20
C TYR A 77 9.03 13.90 11.62
N GLY A 78 9.09 12.94 12.55
CA GLY A 78 8.52 13.09 13.89
C GLY A 78 6.99 12.94 13.92
N LYS A 79 6.37 13.12 15.10
CA LYS A 79 4.93 12.93 15.29
C LYS A 79 4.09 14.13 14.86
N ASP A 80 4.64 15.33 14.93
CA ASP A 80 3.88 16.56 14.66
C ASP A 80 3.47 16.66 13.18
N VAL A 81 4.16 15.93 12.28
CA VAL A 81 3.87 15.88 10.84
C VAL A 81 2.42 15.51 10.52
N TRP A 82 1.76 14.70 11.35
CA TRP A 82 0.39 14.26 11.12
C TRP A 82 -0.62 15.42 11.12
N ASN A 83 -0.33 16.46 11.91
CA ASN A 83 -1.16 17.65 12.06
C ASN A 83 -0.83 18.75 11.04
N GLU A 84 0.20 18.56 10.22
CA GLU A 84 0.53 19.50 9.14
C GLU A 84 -0.53 19.50 8.05
N ASN A 85 -0.70 20.63 7.37
CA ASN A 85 -1.69 20.78 6.33
C ASN A 85 -1.10 20.50 4.94
N VAL A 86 -1.81 19.70 4.14
CA VAL A 86 -1.55 19.46 2.73
C VAL A 86 -2.60 20.18 1.90
N THR A 87 -2.17 20.93 0.90
CA THR A 87 -3.08 21.55 -0.08
C THR A 87 -3.24 20.59 -1.25
N LEU A 88 -4.48 20.22 -1.57
CA LEU A 88 -4.82 19.37 -2.71
C LEU A 88 -4.91 20.20 -3.99
N ASP A 89 -4.96 19.55 -5.14
CA ASP A 89 -4.99 20.20 -6.46
C ASP A 89 -6.24 21.08 -6.66
N ASP A 90 -7.34 20.76 -5.99
CA ASP A 90 -8.58 21.55 -5.99
C ASP A 90 -8.50 22.79 -5.06
N GLY A 91 -7.35 23.01 -4.43
CA GLY A 91 -7.10 24.10 -3.49
C GLY A 91 -7.63 23.85 -2.08
N SER A 92 -8.29 22.72 -1.82
CA SER A 92 -8.74 22.35 -0.47
C SER A 92 -7.54 21.97 0.41
N ARG A 93 -7.71 22.11 1.72
CA ARG A 93 -6.70 21.75 2.72
C ARG A 93 -7.18 20.57 3.55
N VAL A 94 -6.31 19.59 3.71
CA VAL A 94 -6.52 18.42 4.56
C VAL A 94 -5.32 18.25 5.48
N THR A 95 -5.48 17.51 6.57
CA THR A 95 -4.33 17.12 7.40
C THR A 95 -3.46 16.12 6.63
N PHE A 96 -2.17 16.07 6.96
CA PHE A 96 -1.25 15.06 6.41
C PHE A 96 -1.72 13.65 6.78
N GLU A 97 -2.29 13.47 7.97
CA GLU A 97 -2.92 12.21 8.36
C GLU A 97 -4.05 11.80 7.41
N ASP A 98 -5.02 12.68 7.15
CA ASP A 98 -6.13 12.37 6.23
C ASP A 98 -5.64 12.10 4.82
N TYR A 99 -4.62 12.83 4.38
CA TYR A 99 -3.95 12.57 3.11
C TYR A 99 -3.36 11.17 3.08
N MET A 100 -2.62 10.77 4.12
CA MET A 100 -1.98 9.46 4.20
C MET A 100 -2.97 8.30 4.34
N LYS A 101 -4.09 8.48 5.05
CA LYS A 101 -5.20 7.50 5.07
C LYS A 101 -5.71 7.22 3.66
N ARG A 102 -5.87 8.26 2.83
CA ARG A 102 -6.23 8.11 1.41
C ARG A 102 -5.15 7.39 0.63
N GLN A 103 -3.87 7.73 0.83
CA GLN A 103 -2.76 7.07 0.13
C GLN A 103 -2.66 5.58 0.48
N ILE A 104 -2.94 5.19 1.72
CA ILE A 104 -2.99 3.77 2.15
C ILE A 104 -4.06 3.02 1.35
N ILE A 105 -5.26 3.59 1.21
CA ILE A 105 -6.35 2.99 0.41
C ILE A 105 -5.91 2.81 -1.04
N GLU A 106 -5.35 3.86 -1.65
CA GLU A 106 -4.88 3.80 -3.04
C GLU A 106 -3.76 2.77 -3.24
N GLN A 107 -2.84 2.65 -2.30
CA GLN A 107 -1.78 1.63 -2.34
C GLN A 107 -2.38 0.22 -2.32
N ILE A 108 -3.30 -0.06 -1.40
CA ILE A 108 -3.96 -1.37 -1.30
C ILE A 108 -4.76 -1.64 -2.58
N ARG A 109 -5.53 -0.66 -3.09
CA ARG A 109 -6.30 -0.80 -4.34
C ARG A 109 -5.41 -1.16 -5.52
N MET A 110 -4.26 -0.51 -5.65
CA MET A 110 -3.31 -0.85 -6.69
C MET A 110 -2.78 -2.27 -6.52
N THR A 111 -2.36 -2.65 -5.31
CA THR A 111 -1.91 -4.02 -5.00
C THR A 111 -2.95 -5.06 -5.44
N LYS A 112 -4.22 -4.88 -5.03
CA LYS A 112 -5.33 -5.81 -5.39
C LYS A 112 -5.55 -5.86 -6.89
N SER A 113 -5.61 -4.70 -7.55
CA SER A 113 -5.83 -4.61 -9.00
C SER A 113 -4.71 -5.29 -9.80
N LEU A 114 -3.45 -5.13 -9.38
CA LEU A 114 -2.33 -5.83 -9.99
C LEU A 114 -2.38 -7.35 -9.74
N CYS A 115 -2.80 -7.78 -8.55
CA CYS A 115 -3.02 -9.21 -8.27
C CYS A 115 -4.10 -9.82 -9.17
N LEU A 116 -5.22 -9.13 -9.37
CA LEU A 116 -6.28 -9.55 -10.30
C LEU A 116 -5.75 -9.69 -11.74
N LYS A 117 -4.80 -8.84 -12.14
CA LYS A 117 -4.18 -8.92 -13.47
C LYS A 117 -3.11 -10.01 -13.60
N ALA A 118 -2.56 -10.52 -12.50
CA ALA A 118 -1.39 -11.40 -12.50
C ALA A 118 -1.55 -12.65 -13.39
N ASN A 119 -2.72 -13.29 -13.36
CA ASN A 119 -3.02 -14.48 -14.16
C ASN A 119 -2.93 -14.21 -15.67
N SER A 120 -3.34 -13.02 -16.13
CA SER A 120 -3.27 -12.65 -17.56
C SER A 120 -1.82 -12.52 -18.06
N TYR A 121 -0.87 -12.30 -17.16
CA TYR A 121 0.56 -12.28 -17.46
C TYR A 121 1.27 -13.60 -17.14
N GLY A 122 0.53 -14.63 -16.69
CA GLY A 122 1.11 -15.90 -16.23
C GLY A 122 2.01 -15.73 -14.99
N ILE A 123 1.77 -14.69 -14.17
CA ILE A 123 2.57 -14.37 -12.99
C ILE A 123 1.95 -15.05 -11.77
N SER A 124 2.77 -15.79 -11.05
CA SER A 124 2.44 -16.42 -9.77
C SER A 124 3.67 -16.50 -8.88
N LEU A 125 3.47 -16.84 -7.60
CA LEU A 125 4.56 -17.14 -6.68
C LEU A 125 5.08 -18.56 -6.95
N THR A 126 6.40 -18.74 -6.84
CA THR A 126 6.99 -20.07 -6.79
C THR A 126 6.85 -20.67 -5.39
N LYS A 127 7.01 -21.99 -5.27
CA LYS A 127 6.96 -22.67 -3.96
C LYS A 127 8.01 -22.13 -2.98
N GLU A 128 9.19 -21.76 -3.49
CA GLU A 128 10.27 -21.17 -2.70
C GLU A 128 9.92 -19.76 -2.20
N GLU A 129 9.29 -18.95 -3.06
CA GLU A 129 8.78 -17.63 -2.68
C GLU A 129 7.68 -17.76 -1.62
N GLU A 130 6.70 -18.65 -1.82
CA GLU A 130 5.62 -18.91 -0.86
C GLU A 130 6.16 -19.35 0.52
N LYS A 131 7.16 -20.23 0.53
CA LYS A 131 7.79 -20.68 1.78
C LYS A 131 8.51 -19.55 2.50
N THR A 132 9.21 -18.69 1.76
CA THR A 132 9.91 -17.52 2.31
C THR A 132 8.91 -16.54 2.91
N ILE A 133 7.87 -16.20 2.13
CA ILE A 133 6.77 -15.33 2.54
C ILE A 133 6.08 -15.86 3.80
N SER A 134 5.81 -17.16 3.87
CA SER A 134 5.17 -17.78 5.04
C SER A 134 6.02 -17.65 6.30
N SER A 135 7.34 -17.86 6.18
CA SER A 135 8.30 -17.69 7.27
C SER A 135 8.35 -16.25 7.77
N ASP A 136 8.34 -15.29 6.84
CA ASP A 136 8.40 -13.87 7.17
C ASP A 136 7.09 -13.34 7.75
N ALA A 137 5.94 -13.78 7.24
CA ALA A 137 4.63 -13.49 7.81
C ALA A 137 4.52 -13.97 9.27
N GLN A 138 4.98 -15.20 9.55
CA GLN A 138 5.00 -15.72 10.92
C GLN A 138 5.92 -14.91 11.84
N ARG A 139 7.11 -14.55 11.36
CA ARG A 139 8.07 -13.74 12.11
C ARG A 139 7.50 -12.37 12.45
N TYR A 140 6.85 -11.74 11.49
CA TYR A 140 6.20 -10.45 11.67
C TYR A 140 5.03 -10.53 12.65
N LEU A 141 4.14 -11.52 12.51
CA LEU A 141 3.05 -11.69 13.46
C LEU A 141 3.58 -11.86 14.89
N ASN A 142 4.62 -12.66 15.08
CA ASN A 142 5.24 -12.87 16.40
C ASN A 142 5.80 -11.57 17.00
N SER A 143 6.33 -10.65 16.18
CA SER A 143 6.86 -9.38 16.68
C SER A 143 5.77 -8.42 17.15
N ILE A 144 4.55 -8.53 16.60
CA ILE A 144 3.41 -7.67 16.94
C ILE A 144 2.36 -8.34 17.85
N SER A 145 2.52 -9.64 18.15
CA SER A 145 1.54 -10.41 18.93
C SER A 145 1.28 -9.84 20.33
N LYS A 146 2.29 -9.19 20.94
CA LYS A 146 2.17 -8.60 22.28
C LYS A 146 1.22 -7.39 22.36
N TYR A 147 0.69 -6.92 21.23
CA TYR A 147 -0.22 -5.76 21.16
C TYR A 147 -1.69 -6.14 20.98
N ASN A 148 -2.06 -7.41 21.21
CA ASN A 148 -3.44 -7.89 21.07
C ASN A 148 -4.04 -7.60 19.67
N VAL A 149 -3.21 -7.68 18.63
CA VAL A 149 -3.61 -7.38 17.23
C VAL A 149 -4.69 -8.31 16.68
N GLY A 150 -4.95 -9.44 17.36
CA GLY A 150 -6.06 -10.33 17.06
C GLY A 150 -7.43 -9.65 17.21
N ASP A 151 -7.58 -8.71 18.15
CA ASP A 151 -8.85 -8.01 18.39
C ASP A 151 -9.28 -7.16 17.18
N VAL A 152 -8.31 -6.71 16.37
CA VAL A 152 -8.53 -5.97 15.12
C VAL A 152 -8.45 -6.85 13.87
N GLY A 153 -8.42 -8.17 14.03
CA GLY A 153 -8.45 -9.14 12.92
C GLY A 153 -7.10 -9.38 12.25
N ILE A 154 -5.99 -9.04 12.91
CA ILE A 154 -4.65 -9.36 12.41
C ILE A 154 -4.24 -10.72 13.01
N ASP A 155 -4.38 -11.76 12.19
CA ASP A 155 -3.86 -13.09 12.45
C ASP A 155 -2.87 -13.52 11.35
N LEU A 156 -2.36 -14.75 11.43
CA LEU A 156 -1.40 -15.25 10.44
C LEU A 156 -1.96 -15.27 9.03
N SER A 157 -3.25 -15.56 8.87
CA SER A 157 -3.90 -15.60 7.56
C SER A 157 -3.96 -14.21 6.94
N THR A 158 -4.29 -13.19 7.74
CA THR A 158 -4.31 -11.78 7.32
C THR A 158 -2.91 -11.31 6.91
N VAL A 159 -1.89 -11.57 7.74
CA VAL A 159 -0.51 -11.18 7.43
C VAL A 159 0.02 -11.90 6.19
N LEU A 160 -0.24 -13.20 6.08
CA LEU A 160 0.19 -14.01 4.95
C LEU A 160 -0.44 -13.53 3.64
N LYS A 161 -1.74 -13.27 3.65
CA LYS A 161 -2.48 -12.71 2.51
C LYS A 161 -1.85 -11.41 2.03
N VAL A 162 -1.64 -10.45 2.94
CA VAL A 162 -1.02 -9.16 2.60
C VAL A 162 0.38 -9.35 2.01
N TYR A 163 1.21 -10.22 2.58
CA TYR A 163 2.57 -10.45 2.08
C TYR A 163 2.57 -11.10 0.69
N GLN A 164 1.69 -12.08 0.46
CA GLN A 164 1.55 -12.75 -0.84
C GLN A 164 1.07 -11.78 -1.92
N GLU A 165 0.03 -10.99 -1.64
CA GLU A 165 -0.52 -10.01 -2.57
C GLU A 165 0.51 -8.94 -2.92
N ASN A 166 1.26 -8.42 -1.94
CA ASN A 166 2.35 -7.48 -2.22
C ASN A 166 3.41 -8.10 -3.13
N ALA A 167 3.85 -9.33 -2.84
CA ALA A 167 4.86 -10.01 -3.67
C ALA A 167 4.37 -10.27 -5.11
N VAL A 168 3.10 -10.67 -5.29
CA VAL A 168 2.50 -10.83 -6.62
C VAL A 168 2.41 -9.48 -7.34
N SER A 169 1.91 -8.45 -6.66
CA SER A 169 1.78 -7.11 -7.24
C SER A 169 3.12 -6.51 -7.67
N GLU A 170 4.20 -6.74 -6.91
CA GLU A 170 5.55 -6.30 -7.25
C GLU A 170 6.06 -7.00 -8.52
N LYS A 171 5.78 -8.31 -8.66
CA LYS A 171 6.13 -9.07 -9.87
C LYS A 171 5.39 -8.54 -11.09
N VAL A 172 4.10 -8.21 -10.95
CA VAL A 172 3.30 -7.60 -12.02
C VAL A 172 3.80 -6.20 -12.37
N TYR A 173 4.04 -5.34 -11.38
CA TYR A 173 4.65 -4.02 -11.56
C TYR A 173 5.96 -4.11 -12.33
N THR A 174 6.87 -4.98 -11.88
CA THR A 174 8.17 -5.22 -12.51
C THR A 174 8.03 -5.74 -13.93
N HIS A 175 7.06 -6.62 -14.19
CA HIS A 175 6.76 -7.12 -15.52
C HIS A 175 6.35 -5.99 -16.47
N ILE A 176 5.42 -5.12 -16.03
CA ILE A 176 4.96 -3.97 -16.80
C ILE A 176 6.13 -3.02 -17.10
N LEU A 177 6.96 -2.66 -16.12
CA LEU A 177 8.11 -1.79 -16.38
C LEU A 177 9.11 -2.39 -17.39
N LYS A 178 9.28 -3.72 -17.39
CA LYS A 178 10.17 -4.44 -18.31
C LYS A 178 9.60 -4.59 -19.72
N SER A 179 8.28 -4.50 -19.88
CA SER A 179 7.65 -4.56 -21.21
C SER A 179 7.87 -3.26 -21.99
N TYR A 180 8.04 -2.13 -21.30
CA TYR A 180 8.37 -0.85 -21.93
C TYR A 180 9.72 -0.89 -22.67
N LYS A 181 9.67 -0.60 -23.98
CA LYS A 181 10.83 -0.60 -24.86
C LYS A 181 11.41 0.79 -24.97
N ARG A 182 12.72 0.92 -24.76
CA ARG A 182 13.46 2.17 -24.98
C ARG A 182 13.38 2.53 -26.46
N THR A 183 13.05 3.78 -26.75
CA THR A 183 12.99 4.33 -28.11
C THR A 183 14.05 5.42 -28.27
N GLY A 184 14.73 5.44 -29.42
CA GLY A 184 15.76 6.44 -29.72
C GLY A 184 16.92 6.47 -28.72
N ASN A 185 17.57 7.64 -28.62
CA ASN A 185 18.72 7.89 -27.76
C ASN A 185 18.32 8.54 -26.42
N MET A 186 17.22 8.11 -25.81
CA MET A 186 16.83 8.57 -24.47
C MET A 186 17.97 8.31 -23.48
N ASP A 187 18.28 9.22 -22.57
CA ASP A 187 19.15 8.96 -21.42
C ASP A 187 18.45 8.08 -20.35
N GLU A 188 19.17 7.70 -19.29
CA GLU A 188 18.64 6.81 -18.25
C GLU A 188 17.54 7.46 -17.40
N GLU A 189 17.62 8.77 -17.16
CA GLU A 189 16.62 9.51 -16.37
C GLU A 189 15.30 9.60 -17.14
N SER A 190 15.36 10.02 -18.40
CA SER A 190 14.23 10.06 -19.32
C SER A 190 13.62 8.68 -19.51
N TYR A 191 14.46 7.65 -19.68
CA TYR A 191 14.00 6.27 -19.79
C TYR A 191 13.30 5.80 -18.51
N GLY A 192 13.82 6.18 -17.34
CA GLY A 192 13.19 5.94 -16.03
C GLY A 192 11.79 6.57 -15.94
N LYS A 193 11.68 7.85 -16.29
CA LYS A 193 10.42 8.59 -16.27
C LYS A 193 9.36 7.98 -17.19
N MET A 194 9.73 7.69 -18.44
CA MET A 194 8.80 7.12 -19.41
C MET A 194 8.29 5.72 -19.01
N LYS A 195 9.11 4.91 -18.32
CA LYS A 195 8.64 3.62 -17.76
C LYS A 195 7.57 3.82 -16.70
N LEU A 196 7.70 4.84 -15.85
CA LEU A 196 6.73 5.15 -14.81
C LEU A 196 5.42 5.67 -15.42
N GLU A 197 5.49 6.58 -16.40
CA GLU A 197 4.33 7.04 -17.16
C GLU A 197 3.62 5.88 -17.87
N TYR A 198 4.37 4.98 -18.51
CA TYR A 198 3.82 3.76 -19.12
C TYR A 198 3.13 2.85 -18.08
N PHE A 199 3.73 2.67 -16.90
CA PHE A 199 3.08 1.92 -15.83
C PHE A 199 1.77 2.58 -15.39
N GLN A 200 1.73 3.90 -15.25
CA GLN A 200 0.52 4.64 -14.91
C GLN A 200 -0.60 4.39 -15.92
N ASP A 201 -0.29 4.47 -17.22
CA ASP A 201 -1.26 4.15 -18.28
C ASP A 201 -1.78 2.71 -18.19
N GLN A 202 -0.88 1.75 -17.93
CA GLN A 202 -1.30 0.35 -17.75
C GLN A 202 -2.16 0.17 -16.50
N TYR A 203 -1.79 0.80 -15.38
CA TYR A 203 -2.56 0.75 -14.15
C TYR A 203 -3.94 1.36 -14.31
N GLU A 204 -4.08 2.49 -15.01
CA GLU A 204 -5.39 3.09 -15.29
C GLU A 204 -6.30 2.14 -16.09
N ASN A 205 -5.74 1.40 -17.05
CA ASN A 205 -6.49 0.40 -17.79
C ASN A 205 -6.92 -0.78 -16.90
N ILE A 206 -6.02 -1.25 -16.04
CA ILE A 206 -6.31 -2.32 -15.07
C ILE A 206 -7.37 -1.87 -14.06
N SER A 207 -7.27 -0.64 -13.54
CA SER A 207 -8.23 -0.11 -12.55
C SER A 207 -9.62 0.08 -13.17
N LYS A 208 -9.70 0.49 -14.45
CA LYS A 208 -10.96 0.52 -15.21
C LYS A 208 -11.56 -0.86 -15.46
N GLU A 209 -10.75 -1.91 -15.52
CA GLU A 209 -11.20 -3.29 -15.68
C GLU A 209 -11.83 -3.82 -14.37
N PHE A 210 -11.16 -3.61 -13.23
CA PHE A 210 -11.52 -4.26 -11.96
C PHE A 210 -12.25 -3.37 -10.94
N SER A 211 -12.21 -2.06 -11.12
CA SER A 211 -12.72 -1.08 -10.14
C SER A 211 -13.37 0.14 -10.82
N LYS A 212 -13.99 -0.06 -12.00
CA LYS A 212 -14.56 1.00 -12.84
C LYS A 212 -15.48 1.98 -12.12
N ASN A 213 -16.28 1.45 -11.19
CA ASN A 213 -17.30 2.19 -10.44
C ASN A 213 -16.81 2.60 -9.05
N TRP A 214 -15.54 2.32 -8.73
CA TRP A 214 -15.02 2.63 -7.42
C TRP A 214 -15.00 4.13 -7.20
N ASP A 215 -15.56 4.53 -6.07
CA ASP A 215 -15.64 5.93 -5.66
C ASP A 215 -15.31 6.05 -4.17
N TYR A 216 -14.40 6.96 -3.84
CA TYR A 216 -13.91 7.13 -2.46
C TYR A 216 -15.06 7.46 -1.49
N SER A 217 -16.08 8.21 -1.92
CA SER A 217 -17.17 8.63 -1.04
C SER A 217 -18.11 7.48 -0.66
N THR A 218 -18.25 6.46 -1.51
CA THR A 218 -19.21 5.35 -1.31
C THR A 218 -18.55 4.01 -1.00
N TYR A 219 -17.33 3.75 -1.48
CA TYR A 219 -16.62 2.48 -1.27
C TYR A 219 -15.79 2.44 0.02
N VAL A 220 -15.66 3.56 0.74
CA VAL A 220 -14.85 3.66 1.96
C VAL A 220 -15.73 3.79 3.20
N ASN A 221 -15.39 3.07 4.26
CA ASN A 221 -16.02 3.18 5.56
C ASN A 221 -15.52 4.44 6.29
N HIS A 222 -16.00 5.62 5.88
CA HIS A 222 -15.56 6.90 6.47
C HIS A 222 -15.76 6.95 7.97
N ALA A 223 -16.87 6.40 8.47
CA ALA A 223 -17.17 6.37 9.90
C ALA A 223 -16.15 5.54 10.69
N LEU A 224 -15.71 4.40 10.16
CA LEU A 224 -14.67 3.59 10.81
C LEU A 224 -13.31 4.27 10.71
N LEU A 225 -12.90 4.69 9.50
CA LEU A 225 -11.55 5.23 9.28
C LEU A 225 -11.32 6.60 9.93
N SER A 226 -12.37 7.39 10.15
CA SER A 226 -12.26 8.67 10.87
C SER A 226 -11.95 8.47 12.36
N THR A 227 -12.22 7.29 12.93
CA THR A 227 -11.90 6.99 14.34
C THR A 227 -10.44 6.57 14.55
N LEU A 228 -9.75 6.18 13.48
CA LEU A 228 -8.34 5.79 13.54
C LEU A 228 -7.47 7.04 13.67
N SER A 229 -6.39 6.93 14.45
CA SER A 229 -5.31 7.92 14.45
C SER A 229 -4.01 7.28 13.98
N LEU A 230 -3.35 7.89 12.98
CA LEU A 230 -2.00 7.51 12.57
C LEU A 230 -0.93 8.09 13.52
N GLU A 231 -1.20 9.22 14.16
CA GLU A 231 -0.36 9.82 15.21
C GLU A 231 -0.35 8.97 16.49
N GLY A 232 -1.54 8.62 16.96
CA GLY A 232 -1.75 7.94 18.23
C GLY A 232 -1.74 6.44 18.07
N ASN A 233 -0.62 5.87 17.59
CA ASN A 233 -0.40 4.42 17.44
C ASN A 233 -1.66 3.68 16.94
N ALA A 234 -1.73 3.31 15.66
CA ALA A 234 -2.34 2.02 15.33
C ALA A 234 -1.70 1.00 16.31
N LYS A 235 -2.41 0.60 17.37
CA LYS A 235 -1.81 0.06 18.61
C LYS A 235 -1.01 -1.22 18.32
N ILE A 236 0.24 -1.01 17.97
CA ILE A 236 1.35 -1.94 17.85
C ILE A 236 2.51 -1.18 18.50
N ASP A 237 2.45 -1.08 19.83
CA ASP A 237 3.31 -0.22 20.66
C ASP A 237 4.75 -0.74 20.74
N THR A 238 5.63 -0.45 19.78
CA THR A 238 7.06 -0.79 19.88
C THR A 238 7.78 0.00 20.98
N LYS A 239 7.48 -0.32 22.25
CA LYS A 239 8.36 -0.16 23.41
C LYS A 239 8.99 -1.51 23.75
N GLY A 240 10.20 -1.68 23.28
CA GLY A 240 11.38 -2.08 24.06
C GLY A 240 12.46 -1.16 23.51
N ASP A 241 13.08 -0.28 24.27
CA ASP A 241 13.76 -0.59 25.51
C ASP A 241 13.60 0.49 26.57
N ASN A 242 13.66 0.03 27.82
CA ASN A 242 13.75 0.84 29.02
C ASN A 242 15.13 1.50 29.13
N GLU A 243 15.14 2.68 29.74
CA GLU A 243 16.26 3.14 30.56
C GLU A 243 16.63 2.06 31.58
N ASP A 244 17.90 1.69 31.64
CA ASP A 244 18.69 1.40 32.85
C ASP A 244 20.11 0.97 32.42
N ASP A 245 21.01 1.96 32.37
CA ASP A 245 22.39 1.93 32.91
C ASP A 245 23.01 3.34 32.84
#